data_AF-A0A4R1QZ30-F1
#
_entry.id   AF-A0A4R1QZ30-F1
#
_cell.length_a   1.000
_cell.length_b   1.000
_cell.length_c   1.000
_cell.angle_alpha   90.00
_cell.angle_beta   90.00
_cell.angle_gamma   90.00
#
_symmetry.space_group_name_H-M   'P 1'
#
loop_
_entity.id
_entity.type
_entity.pdbx_description
1 polymer ?
#
loop_
_entity_poly.entity_id
_entity_poly.type
_entity_poly.pdbx_seq_one_letter_code
_entity_poly.pdbx_strand_id
1 'polypeptide(L)'
;MSKPNINLKYREQDGMMLPDLQISNSSEADQPLGRYGRMALEYLRENHPERFTTLKMDGSLMEIMHRVQDEATKKIEALTQQMLQQEPLPQTEDIMERTRHLNSLKLMAEETVLQSVVLIPR
;
A
#
# COMPACT_ATOMS: atom_id res chain seq x y z
N MET A 1 11.82 32.51 13.56
CA MET A 1 11.63 31.46 12.54
C MET A 1 12.60 30.34 12.83
N SER A 2 12.12 29.19 13.32
CA SER A 2 12.98 28.04 13.63
C SER A 2 13.34 27.34 12.32
N LYS A 3 14.63 27.23 12.00
CA LYS A 3 15.10 26.48 10.82
C LYS A 3 14.69 25.01 11.00
N PRO A 4 14.20 24.33 9.95
CA PRO A 4 14.01 22.89 10.03
C PRO A 4 15.39 22.23 10.23
N ASN A 5 15.54 21.43 11.29
CA ASN A 5 16.72 20.59 11.49
C ASN A 5 16.66 19.48 10.44
N ILE A 6 17.30 19.67 9.30
CA ILE A 6 17.46 18.63 8.29
C ILE A 6 18.54 17.68 8.83
N ASN A 7 18.12 16.53 9.35
CA ASN A 7 19.02 15.52 9.89
C ASN A 7 19.67 14.75 8.71
N LEU A 8 20.66 15.36 8.08
CA LEU A 8 21.39 14.79 6.94
C LEU A 8 22.40 13.76 7.43
N LYS A 9 22.18 12.49 7.07
CA LYS A 9 23.20 11.44 7.15
C LYS A 9 24.14 11.58 5.95
N TYR A 10 25.38 11.13 6.08
CA TYR A 10 26.38 11.19 5.01
C TYR A 10 27.05 9.82 4.85
N ARG A 11 27.38 9.45 3.61
CA ARG A 11 28.18 8.26 3.29
C ARG A 11 29.47 8.69 2.59
N GLU A 12 30.57 8.02 2.89
CA GLU A 12 31.83 8.22 2.17
C GLU A 12 31.80 7.44 0.85
N GLN A 13 32.11 8.12 -0.24
CA GLN A 13 32.33 7.51 -1.55
C GLN A 13 33.50 8.22 -2.23
N ASP A 14 34.56 7.47 -2.57
CA ASP A 14 35.77 7.97 -3.26
C ASP A 14 36.43 9.18 -2.56
N GLY A 15 36.48 9.16 -1.22
CA GLY A 15 37.04 10.24 -0.40
C GLY A 15 36.16 11.50 -0.30
N MET A 16 34.94 11.47 -0.84
CA MET A 16 33.95 12.52 -0.73
C MET A 16 32.78 12.08 0.16
N MET A 17 32.34 12.97 1.04
CA MET A 17 31.18 12.77 1.91
C MET A 17 29.91 13.18 1.16
N LEU A 18 29.17 12.21 0.63
CA LEU A 18 27.90 12.45 -0.06
C LEU A 18 26.74 12.39 0.95
N PRO A 19 25.80 13.35 0.94
CA PRO A 19 24.62 13.27 1.77
C PRO A 19 23.77 12.06 1.34
N ASP A 20 23.29 11.30 2.32
CA ASP A 20 22.35 10.22 2.12
C ASP A 20 20.95 10.82 1.96
N LEU A 21 20.58 11.09 0.70
CA LEU A 21 19.32 11.71 0.34
C LEU A 21 18.20 10.66 0.42
N GLN A 22 17.59 10.53 1.60
CA GLN A 22 16.37 9.73 1.77
C GLN A 22 15.16 10.54 1.29
N ILE A 23 14.37 9.97 0.37
CA ILE A 23 13.12 10.59 -0.12
C ILE A 23 12.02 10.42 0.94
N SER A 24 12.06 9.31 1.68
CA SER A 24 11.12 8.99 2.76
C SER A 24 11.76 9.20 4.13
N ASN A 25 10.94 9.44 5.15
CA ASN A 25 11.41 9.55 6.53
C ASN A 25 11.89 8.21 7.13
N SER A 26 11.56 7.08 6.52
CA SER A 26 12.04 5.75 6.90
C SER A 26 12.67 5.05 5.69
N SER A 27 13.84 4.43 5.88
CA SER A 27 14.49 3.57 4.88
C SER A 27 13.64 2.35 4.50
N GLU A 28 12.73 1.92 5.38
CA GLU A 28 11.82 0.80 5.09
C GLU A 28 10.75 1.21 4.06
N ALA A 29 10.39 2.49 4.03
CA ALA A 29 9.41 3.02 3.10
C ALA A 29 9.97 3.20 1.68
N ASP A 30 11.30 3.15 1.51
CA ASP A 30 11.96 3.20 0.19
C ASP A 30 11.80 1.88 -0.60
N GLN A 31 11.20 0.84 0.02
CA GLN A 31 10.82 -0.37 -0.68
C GLN A 31 9.72 -0.10 -1.73
N PRO A 32 9.73 -0.83 -2.86
CA PRO A 32 8.72 -0.65 -3.89
C PRO A 32 7.31 -1.01 -3.39
N LEU A 33 6.33 -0.21 -3.80
CA LEU A 33 4.92 -0.48 -3.50
C LEU A 33 4.41 -1.66 -4.33
N GLY A 34 3.66 -2.53 -3.69
CA GLY A 34 2.85 -3.57 -4.34
C GLY A 34 1.61 -2.97 -5.02
N ARG A 35 0.66 -3.84 -5.40
CA ARG A 35 -0.49 -3.43 -6.22
C ARG A 35 -1.34 -2.36 -5.55
N TYR A 36 -1.79 -2.60 -4.32
CA TYR A 36 -2.71 -1.71 -3.61
C TYR A 36 -2.07 -0.39 -3.19
N GLY A 37 -0.78 -0.42 -2.80
CA GLY A 37 -0.04 0.79 -2.48
C GLY A 37 0.11 1.71 -3.70
N ARG A 38 0.41 1.14 -4.88
CA ARG A 38 0.47 1.91 -6.13
C ARG A 38 -0.89 2.50 -6.52
N MET A 39 -1.96 1.72 -6.39
CA MET A 39 -3.31 2.21 -6.66
C MET A 39 -3.71 3.36 -5.72
N ALA A 40 -3.42 3.25 -4.43
CA ALA A 40 -3.67 4.33 -3.47
C ALA A 40 -2.86 5.60 -3.81
N LEU A 41 -1.60 5.42 -4.21
CA LEU A 41 -0.71 6.51 -4.62
C LEU A 41 -1.25 7.24 -5.85
N GLU A 42 -1.66 6.50 -6.88
CA GLU A 42 -2.25 7.04 -8.11
C GLU A 42 -3.55 7.77 -7.81
N TYR A 43 -4.44 7.15 -7.02
CA TYR A 43 -5.69 7.76 -6.60
C TYR A 43 -5.46 9.08 -5.86
N LEU A 44 -4.55 9.10 -4.89
CA LEU A 44 -4.23 10.31 -4.13
C LEU A 44 -3.63 11.40 -5.03
N ARG A 45 -2.74 11.03 -5.95
CA ARG A 45 -2.10 11.97 -6.89
C ARG A 45 -3.11 12.62 -7.83
N GLU A 46 -4.08 11.86 -8.32
CA GLU A 46 -5.04 12.33 -9.33
C GLU A 46 -6.23 13.08 -8.71
N ASN A 47 -6.73 12.60 -7.56
CA ASN A 47 -7.94 13.13 -6.95
C ASN A 47 -7.65 14.16 -5.86
N HIS A 48 -6.48 14.10 -5.22
CA HIS A 48 -6.11 14.93 -4.07
C HIS A 48 -4.65 15.46 -4.16
N PRO A 49 -4.31 16.23 -5.22
CA PRO A 49 -2.93 16.66 -5.50
C PRO A 49 -2.33 17.53 -4.39
N GLU A 50 -3.13 18.32 -3.67
CA GLU A 50 -2.66 19.11 -2.52
C GLU A 50 -2.13 18.19 -1.41
N ARG A 51 -2.94 17.20 -1.02
CA ARG A 51 -2.57 16.21 0.01
C ARG A 51 -1.36 15.39 -0.41
N PHE A 52 -1.33 14.92 -1.67
CA PHE A 52 -0.17 14.24 -2.24
C PHE A 52 1.11 15.08 -2.10
N THR A 53 1.03 16.38 -2.42
CA THR A 53 2.17 17.29 -2.36
C THR A 53 2.64 17.50 -0.92
N THR A 54 1.71 17.68 0.03
CA THR A 54 2.04 17.79 1.46
C THR A 54 2.78 16.55 1.96
N LEU A 55 2.23 15.36 1.71
CA LEU A 55 2.83 14.09 2.16
C LEU A 55 4.16 13.79 1.47
N LYS A 56 4.33 14.27 0.23
CA LYS A 56 5.61 14.15 -0.48
C LYS A 56 6.67 15.07 0.12
N MET A 57 6.29 16.30 0.48
CA MET A 57 7.20 17.28 1.08
C MET A 57 7.59 16.92 2.51
N ASP A 58 6.67 16.32 3.27
CA ASP A 58 6.94 15.89 4.64
C ASP A 58 7.66 14.53 4.73
N GLY A 59 7.82 13.81 3.61
CA GLY A 59 8.52 12.52 3.54
C GLY A 59 7.72 11.31 4.05
N SER A 60 6.44 11.47 4.38
CA SER A 60 5.58 10.40 4.93
C SER A 60 4.75 9.66 3.87
N LEU A 61 4.73 10.15 2.62
CA LEU A 61 3.92 9.59 1.53
C LEU A 61 4.10 8.06 1.39
N MET A 62 5.33 7.59 1.28
CA MET A 62 5.61 6.17 1.06
C MET A 62 5.21 5.30 2.26
N GLU A 63 5.40 5.79 3.48
CA GLU A 63 4.96 5.09 4.70
C GLU A 63 3.44 4.89 4.71
N ILE A 64 2.68 5.93 4.35
CA ILE A 64 1.22 5.86 4.29
C ILE A 64 0.78 4.89 3.20
N MET A 65 1.43 4.90 2.03
CA MET A 65 1.08 3.99 0.94
C MET A 65 1.34 2.52 1.29
N HIS A 66 2.44 2.22 2.00
CA HIS A 66 2.70 0.88 2.54
C HIS A 66 1.67 0.48 3.60
N ARG A 67 1.29 1.40 4.49
CA ARG A 67 0.24 1.14 5.49
C ARG A 67 -1.11 0.83 4.84
N VAL A 68 -1.50 1.58 3.82
CA VAL A 68 -2.74 1.34 3.04
C VAL A 68 -2.68 -0.03 2.36
N GLN A 69 -1.54 -0.39 1.79
CA GLN A 69 -1.33 -1.70 1.17
C GLN A 69 -1.50 -2.85 2.17
N ASP A 70 -0.84 -2.76 3.32
CA ASP A 70 -0.89 -3.80 4.35
C ASP A 70 -2.31 -3.96 4.89
N GLU A 71 -2.99 -2.85 5.13
CA GLU A 71 -4.37 -2.85 5.58
C GLU A 71 -5.30 -3.47 4.53
N ALA A 72 -5.14 -3.09 3.26
CA ALA A 72 -5.94 -3.64 2.17
C ALA A 72 -5.73 -5.15 2.05
N THR A 73 -4.48 -5.62 2.07
CA THR A 73 -4.15 -7.04 1.96
C THR A 73 -4.75 -7.85 3.10
N LYS A 74 -4.58 -7.39 4.35
CA LYS A 74 -5.15 -8.04 5.53
C LYS A 74 -6.67 -8.09 5.49
N LYS A 75 -7.33 -6.99 5.07
CA LYS A 75 -8.79 -6.94 4.97
C LYS A 75 -9.33 -7.86 3.88
N ILE A 76 -8.64 -7.94 2.73
CA ILE A 76 -9.04 -8.86 1.63
C ILE A 76 -8.97 -10.30 2.11
N GLU A 77 -7.87 -10.68 2.78
CA GLU A 77 -7.71 -12.03 3.32
C GLU A 77 -8.82 -12.34 4.35
N ALA A 78 -9.05 -11.43 5.30
CA ALA A 78 -10.08 -11.60 6.32
C ALA A 78 -11.49 -11.73 5.70
N LEU A 79 -11.85 -10.85 4.77
CA LEU A 79 -13.15 -10.89 4.10
C LEU A 79 -13.30 -12.15 3.24
N THR A 80 -12.26 -12.56 2.53
CA THR A 80 -12.29 -13.79 1.73
C THR A 80 -12.53 -15.02 2.63
N GLN A 81 -11.89 -15.09 3.80
CA GLN A 81 -12.13 -16.16 4.77
C GLN A 81 -13.55 -16.13 5.34
N GLN A 82 -14.08 -14.93 5.64
CA GLN A 82 -15.46 -14.79 6.09
C GLN A 82 -16.46 -15.24 5.02
N MET A 83 -16.25 -14.83 3.77
CA MET A 83 -17.07 -15.27 2.65
C MET A 83 -16.99 -16.79 2.45
N LEU A 84 -15.81 -17.40 2.63
CA LEU A 84 -15.64 -18.84 2.52
C LEU A 84 -16.37 -19.63 3.63
N GLN A 85 -16.55 -19.03 4.81
CA GLN A 85 -17.35 -19.64 5.88
C GLN A 85 -18.86 -19.61 5.55
N GLN A 86 -19.30 -18.57 4.84
CA GLN A 86 -20.70 -18.42 4.41
C GLN A 86 -21.01 -19.26 3.16
N GLU A 87 -20.07 -19.31 2.23
CA GLU A 87 -20.17 -20.01 0.95
C GLU A 87 -18.98 -20.98 0.82
N PRO A 88 -19.08 -22.18 1.44
CA PRO A 88 -17.99 -23.13 1.47
C PRO A 88 -17.64 -23.65 0.08
N LEU A 89 -16.46 -24.25 -0.05
CA LEU A 89 -16.02 -24.84 -1.31
C LEU A 89 -17.06 -25.85 -1.84
N PRO A 90 -17.30 -25.88 -3.17
CA PRO A 90 -18.12 -26.90 -3.77
C PRO A 90 -17.54 -28.29 -3.49
N GLN A 91 -18.42 -29.24 -3.15
CA GLN A 91 -18.06 -30.63 -2.85
C GLN A 91 -17.88 -31.42 -4.17
N THR A 92 -16.87 -31.02 -4.94
CA THR A 92 -16.53 -31.53 -6.26
C THR A 92 -15.04 -31.89 -6.30
N GLU A 93 -14.69 -32.94 -7.06
CA GLU A 93 -13.28 -33.28 -7.33
C GLU A 93 -12.67 -32.37 -8.41
N ASP A 94 -13.49 -31.56 -9.08
CA ASP A 94 -12.99 -30.61 -10.08
C ASP A 94 -12.22 -29.46 -9.42
N ILE A 95 -10.89 -29.51 -9.57
CA ILE A 95 -9.95 -28.51 -9.09
C ILE A 95 -10.23 -27.13 -9.72
N MET A 96 -10.66 -27.08 -10.99
CA MET A 96 -10.96 -25.82 -11.68
C MET A 96 -12.19 -25.15 -11.09
N GLU A 97 -13.22 -25.93 -10.75
CA GLU A 97 -14.44 -25.42 -10.14
C GLU A 97 -14.17 -24.82 -8.75
N ARG A 98 -13.40 -25.53 -7.91
CA ARG A 98 -12.97 -25.03 -6.59
C ARG A 98 -12.11 -23.77 -6.69
N THR A 99 -11.21 -23.72 -7.68
CA THR A 99 -10.36 -22.54 -7.93
C THR A 99 -11.18 -21.35 -8.40
N ARG A 100 -12.15 -21.57 -9.30
CA ARG A 100 -13.08 -20.53 -9.76
C ARG A 100 -13.88 -19.95 -8.60
N HIS A 101 -14.38 -20.81 -7.71
CA HIS A 101 -15.10 -20.40 -6.51
C HIS A 101 -14.26 -19.47 -5.62
N LEU A 102 -13.05 -19.90 -5.26
CA LEU A 102 -12.14 -19.11 -4.42
C LEU A 102 -11.78 -17.77 -5.06
N ASN A 103 -11.52 -17.76 -6.37
CA ASN A 103 -11.22 -16.54 -7.11
C ASN A 103 -12.42 -15.59 -7.13
N SER A 104 -13.65 -16.10 -7.24
CA SER A 104 -14.87 -15.29 -7.17
C SER A 104 -15.00 -14.60 -5.81
N LEU A 105 -14.84 -15.34 -4.72
CA LEU A 105 -14.89 -14.78 -3.37
C LEU A 105 -13.80 -13.74 -3.14
N LYS A 106 -12.57 -14.05 -3.57
CA LYS A 106 -11.44 -13.11 -3.47
C LYS A 106 -11.70 -11.83 -4.27
N LEU A 107 -12.26 -11.93 -5.48
CA LEU A 107 -12.57 -10.75 -6.31
C LEU A 107 -13.60 -9.84 -5.61
N MET A 108 -14.66 -10.42 -5.05
CA MET A 108 -15.67 -9.65 -4.30
C MET A 108 -15.07 -8.95 -3.07
N ALA A 109 -14.17 -9.64 -2.35
CA ALA A 109 -13.44 -9.05 -1.23
C ALA A 109 -12.52 -7.91 -1.71
N GLU A 110 -11.81 -8.09 -2.82
CA GLU A 110 -10.95 -7.06 -3.43
C GLU A 110 -11.75 -5.80 -3.79
N GLU A 111 -12.87 -5.93 -4.50
CA GLU A 111 -13.72 -4.81 -4.88
C GLU A 111 -14.20 -4.02 -3.66
N THR A 112 -14.65 -4.73 -2.62
CA THR A 112 -15.12 -4.10 -1.37
C THR A 112 -14.01 -3.33 -0.65
N VAL A 113 -12.80 -3.89 -0.61
CA VAL A 113 -11.65 -3.26 0.06
C VAL A 113 -11.09 -2.09 -0.74
N LEU A 114 -11.10 -2.17 -2.06
CA LEU A 114 -10.67 -1.05 -2.91
C LEU A 114 -11.48 0.21 -2.59
N GLN A 115 -12.80 0.10 -2.50
CA GLN A 115 -13.69 1.23 -2.20
C GLN A 115 -13.55 1.75 -0.76
N SER A 116 -13.23 0.88 0.20
CA SER A 116 -13.21 1.23 1.63
C SER A 116 -11.83 1.54 2.22
N VAL A 117 -10.74 1.27 1.49
CA VAL A 117 -9.37 1.43 2.00
C VAL A 117 -8.48 2.16 1.01
N VAL A 118 -8.46 1.72 -0.25
CA VAL A 118 -7.50 2.19 -1.26
C VAL A 118 -7.94 3.51 -1.88
N LEU A 119 -9.23 3.66 -2.18
CA LEU A 119 -9.82 4.85 -2.82
C LEU A 119 -10.36 5.87 -1.81
N ILE A 120 -9.66 6.04 -0.69
CA ILE A 120 -10.00 7.03 0.34
C ILE A 120 -8.83 7.98 0.54
N PRO A 121 -9.04 9.31 0.49
CA PRO A 121 -8.00 10.26 0.85
C PRO A 121 -7.66 10.13 2.34
N ARG A 122 -6.39 9.83 2.65
CA ARG A 122 -5.86 9.75 4.02
C ARG A 122 -4.89 10.88 4.32
#